data_AF-A0A2K3P1Y7-F1
#
_entry.id   AF-A0A2K3P1Y7-F1
#
_cell.length_a   1.000
_cell.length_b   1.000
_cell.length_c   1.000
_cell.angle_alpha   90.00
_cell.angle_beta   90.00
_cell.angle_gamma   90.00
#
_symmetry.space_group_name_H-M   'P 1'
#
loop_
_entity.id
_entity.type
_entity.pdbx_description
1 polymer ?
#
loop_
_entity_poly.entity_id
_entity_poly.type
_entity_poly.pdbx_seq_one_letter_code
_entity_poly.pdbx_strand_id
1 'polypeptide(L)'
;MVYKRFVFEALMVKSLKKMVTNSRNSPTRVQVVTALIYRRAVSTMGLNFKTAQFSTVVDLCRRMVPPFSWRGFPIYEVDFGWGKPTWVTTCGSSLRNLIFMMYTRDGFEIEAYVNMEESDMARFENDAELLKYASLNPSTVGHDS
;
A
#
# COMPACT_ATOMS: atom_id res chain seq x y z
N MET A 1 -5.84 -15.09 -7.88
CA MET A 1 -5.65 -13.72 -7.35
C MET A 1 -4.35 -13.73 -6.58
N VAL A 2 -3.46 -12.77 -6.84
CA VAL A 2 -2.14 -12.69 -6.22
C VAL A 2 -2.03 -11.36 -5.47
N TYR A 3 -1.46 -11.41 -4.27
CA TYR A 3 -1.15 -10.24 -3.46
C TYR A 3 0.32 -9.87 -3.59
N LYS A 4 0.59 -8.57 -3.75
CA LYS A 4 1.95 -8.02 -3.73
C LYS A 4 1.98 -6.76 -2.87
N ARG A 5 3.10 -6.56 -2.16
CA ARG A 5 3.35 -5.38 -1.32
C ARG A 5 4.28 -4.41 -2.06
N PHE A 6 3.85 -3.17 -2.17
CA PHE A 6 4.61 -2.05 -2.72
C PHE A 6 4.85 -1.02 -1.63
N VAL A 7 6.11 -0.65 -1.41
CA VAL A 7 6.48 0.31 -0.37
C VAL A 7 6.88 1.63 -1.03
N PHE A 8 6.27 2.72 -0.56
CA PHE A 8 6.51 4.08 -1.01
C PHE A 8 7.22 4.87 0.08
N GLU A 9 8.50 5.16 -0.15
CA GLU A 9 9.30 5.99 0.74
C GLU A 9 8.77 7.43 0.83
N ALA A 10 9.02 8.08 1.96
CA ALA A 10 8.59 9.45 2.23
C ALA A 10 9.02 10.44 1.13
N LEU A 11 10.26 10.28 0.63
CA LEU A 11 10.84 11.15 -0.40
C LEU A 11 10.13 10.99 -1.75
N MET A 12 9.80 9.75 -2.13
CA MET A 12 9.07 9.47 -3.36
C MET A 12 7.65 10.03 -3.30
N VAL A 13 6.97 9.87 -2.17
CA VAL A 13 5.65 10.47 -1.94
C VAL A 13 5.71 12.00 -1.99
N LYS A 14 6.77 12.61 -1.45
CA LYS A 14 6.99 14.06 -1.53
C LYS A 14 7.20 14.52 -2.97
N SER A 15 7.96 13.77 -3.77
CA SER A 15 8.14 14.03 -5.20
C SER A 15 6.84 13.90 -5.98
N LEU A 16 6.05 12.86 -5.72
CA LEU A 16 4.72 12.68 -6.34
C LEU A 16 3.78 13.85 -6.03
N LYS A 17 3.76 14.34 -4.78
CA LYS A 17 2.96 15.51 -4.39
C LYS A 17 3.29 16.76 -5.20
N LYS A 18 4.57 16.98 -5.53
CA LYS A 18 5.00 18.15 -6.33
C LYS A 18 4.51 18.09 -7.78
N MET A 19 4.27 16.90 -8.31
CA MET A 19 3.78 16.73 -9.69
C MET A 19 2.27 16.91 -9.82
N VAL A 20 1.54 17.05 -8.70
CA VAL A 20 0.09 17.31 -8.74
C VAL A 20 -0.14 18.78 -9.08
N THR A 21 -0.54 19.04 -10.32
CA THR A 21 -0.71 20.40 -10.87
C THR A 21 -2.12 20.96 -10.65
N ASN A 22 -3.13 20.10 -10.58
CA ASN A 22 -4.54 20.49 -10.48
C ASN A 22 -5.18 19.91 -9.21
N SER A 23 -5.00 20.59 -8.08
CA SER A 23 -5.70 20.23 -6.85
C SER A 23 -6.11 21.48 -6.09
N ARG A 24 -7.39 21.55 -5.70
CA ARG A 24 -7.94 22.67 -4.93
C ARG A 24 -7.29 22.81 -3.55
N ASN A 25 -6.80 21.69 -3.00
CA ASN A 25 -6.08 21.59 -1.73
C ASN A 25 -4.83 20.71 -1.89
N SER A 26 -3.83 20.83 -1.00
CA SER A 26 -2.69 19.90 -1.04
C SER A 26 -3.15 18.46 -0.76
N PRO A 27 -2.94 17.49 -1.69
CA PRO A 27 -3.44 16.14 -1.52
C PRO A 27 -2.69 15.41 -0.40
N THR A 28 -3.40 14.49 0.27
CA THR A 28 -2.80 13.64 1.30
C THR A 28 -1.83 12.64 0.68
N ARG A 29 -0.92 12.11 1.50
CA ARG A 29 0.06 11.11 1.05
C ARG A 29 -0.64 9.87 0.45
N VAL A 30 -1.70 9.41 1.12
CA VAL A 30 -2.54 8.29 0.67
C VAL A 30 -3.24 8.60 -0.64
N GLN A 31 -3.83 9.79 -0.80
CA GLN A 31 -4.51 10.18 -2.05
C GLN A 31 -3.56 10.11 -3.25
N VAL A 32 -2.34 10.63 -3.10
CA VAL A 32 -1.34 10.63 -4.18
C VAL A 32 -0.89 9.21 -4.54
N VAL A 33 -0.61 8.37 -3.53
CA VAL A 33 -0.22 6.97 -3.77
C VAL A 33 -1.37 6.17 -4.40
N THR A 34 -2.60 6.34 -3.89
CA THR A 34 -3.81 5.69 -4.45
C THR A 34 -3.99 6.06 -5.91
N ALA A 35 -3.91 7.36 -6.23
CA ALA A 35 -4.11 7.85 -7.58
C ALA A 35 -3.04 7.30 -8.55
N LEU A 36 -1.78 7.20 -8.10
CA LEU A 36 -0.71 6.60 -8.89
C LEU A 36 -0.99 5.11 -9.15
N ILE A 37 -1.24 4.32 -8.10
CA ILE A 37 -1.53 2.88 -8.22
C ILE A 37 -2.71 2.66 -9.15
N TYR A 38 -3.80 3.39 -8.94
CA TYR A 38 -5.00 3.29 -9.78
C TYR A 38 -4.69 3.59 -11.25
N ARG A 39 -3.99 4.70 -11.53
CA ARG A 39 -3.61 5.08 -12.90
C ARG A 39 -2.77 3.99 -13.57
N ARG A 40 -1.77 3.45 -12.86
CA ARG A 40 -0.90 2.39 -13.40
C ARG A 40 -1.68 1.10 -13.62
N ALA A 41 -2.49 0.69 -12.65
CA ALA A 41 -3.31 -0.52 -12.73
C ALA A 41 -4.28 -0.48 -13.93
N VAL A 42 -4.98 0.64 -14.11
CA VAL A 42 -5.88 0.85 -15.25
C VAL A 42 -5.12 0.73 -16.57
N SER A 43 -3.93 1.33 -16.64
CA SER A 43 -3.07 1.28 -17.82
C SER A 43 -2.58 -0.13 -18.12
N THR A 44 -2.16 -0.89 -17.11
CA THR A 44 -1.62 -2.26 -17.29
C THR A 44 -2.70 -3.27 -17.67
N MET A 45 -3.92 -3.08 -17.14
CA MET A 45 -5.08 -3.93 -17.44
C MET A 45 -5.75 -3.57 -18.78
N GLY A 46 -5.30 -2.50 -19.47
CA GLY A 46 -5.94 -2.02 -20.69
C GLY A 46 -7.38 -1.54 -20.47
N LEU A 47 -7.74 -1.19 -19.24
CA LEU A 47 -9.06 -0.69 -18.87
C LEU A 47 -9.12 0.82 -19.06
N ASN A 48 -10.32 1.38 -19.09
CA ASN A 48 -10.51 2.82 -18.93
C ASN A 48 -10.96 3.16 -17.51
N PHE A 49 -10.85 4.44 -17.14
CA PHE A 49 -11.23 4.95 -15.82
C PHE A 49 -12.71 4.71 -15.44
N LYS A 50 -13.59 4.44 -16.42
CA LYS A 50 -15.02 4.17 -16.18
C LYS A 50 -15.30 2.69 -15.90
N THR A 51 -14.45 1.78 -16.35
CA THR A 51 -14.63 0.31 -16.22
C THR A 51 -13.79 -0.32 -15.10
N ALA A 52 -12.75 0.37 -14.63
CA ALA A 52 -11.88 -0.15 -13.57
C ALA A 52 -12.45 0.12 -12.18
N GLN A 53 -13.22 -0.83 -11.64
CA GLN A 53 -13.65 -0.78 -10.24
C GLN A 53 -12.51 -1.29 -9.34
N PHE A 54 -11.91 -0.37 -8.58
CA PHE A 54 -10.95 -0.69 -7.51
C PHE A 54 -11.56 -0.31 -6.17
N SER A 55 -11.65 -1.28 -5.26
CA SER A 55 -11.96 -0.99 -3.87
C SER A 55 -10.67 -0.48 -3.21
N THR A 56 -10.73 0.70 -2.58
CA THR A 56 -9.61 1.21 -1.79
C THR A 56 -10.00 1.17 -0.32
N VAL A 57 -9.26 0.39 0.47
CA VAL A 57 -9.39 0.38 1.92
C VAL A 57 -8.20 1.15 2.48
N VAL A 58 -8.47 2.37 2.93
CA VAL A 58 -7.47 3.26 3.51
C VAL A 58 -7.56 3.22 5.03
N ASP A 59 -6.46 2.83 5.67
CA ASP A 59 -6.16 2.96 7.10
C ASP A 59 -7.40 2.90 8.01
N LEU A 60 -8.03 1.73 8.09
CA LEU A 60 -9.12 1.47 9.04
C LEU A 60 -8.68 1.78 10.48
N CYS A 61 -7.40 1.55 10.80
CA CYS A 61 -6.86 1.64 12.14
C CYS A 61 -6.89 3.05 12.70
N ARG A 62 -6.42 4.05 11.92
CA ARG A 62 -6.56 5.46 12.34
C ARG A 62 -8.00 5.97 12.34
N ARG A 63 -8.90 5.28 11.64
CA ARG A 63 -10.32 5.67 11.54
C ARG A 63 -11.19 5.03 12.64
N MET A 64 -10.65 4.07 13.38
CA MET A 64 -11.28 3.57 14.61
C MET A 64 -11.28 4.67 15.67
N VAL A 65 -12.31 4.68 16.51
CA VAL A 65 -12.39 5.56 17.69
C VAL A 65 -12.50 4.65 18.91
N PRO A 66 -11.44 4.54 19.74
CA PRO A 66 -10.17 5.26 19.65
C PRO A 66 -9.26 4.77 18.50
N PRO A 67 -8.28 5.58 18.05
CA PRO A 67 -7.35 5.19 16.99
C PRO A 67 -6.61 3.91 17.35
N PHE A 68 -6.70 2.91 16.48
CA PHE A 68 -6.02 1.63 16.68
C PHE A 68 -4.52 1.81 16.43
N SER A 69 -3.72 1.69 17.49
CA SER A 69 -2.27 1.73 17.41
C SER A 69 -1.72 0.33 17.17
N TRP A 70 -1.09 0.12 16.02
CA TRP A 70 -0.46 -1.16 15.70
C TRP A 70 0.70 -1.50 16.65
N ARG A 71 1.28 -0.49 17.33
CA ARG A 71 2.38 -0.62 18.30
C ARG A 71 2.05 -1.42 19.57
N GLY A 72 0.78 -1.48 19.95
CA GLY A 72 0.34 -2.11 21.21
C GLY A 72 -0.52 -3.34 20.98
N PHE A 73 -0.54 -3.89 19.77
CA PHE A 73 -1.39 -5.04 19.50
C PHE A 73 -0.77 -6.28 20.15
N PRO A 74 -1.45 -6.95 21.10
CA PRO A 74 -0.83 -7.99 21.95
C PRO A 74 -0.22 -9.14 21.15
N ILE A 75 -0.67 -9.36 19.90
CA ILE A 75 -0.15 -10.39 19.03
C ILE A 75 1.37 -10.27 18.77
N TYR A 76 1.93 -9.06 18.85
CA TYR A 76 3.37 -8.82 18.71
C TYR A 76 4.19 -9.25 19.92
N GLU A 77 3.52 -9.51 21.05
CA GLU A 77 4.13 -9.97 22.29
C GLU A 77 4.02 -11.49 22.46
N VAL A 78 3.21 -12.15 21.63
CA VAL A 78 3.01 -13.61 21.66
C VAL A 78 4.18 -14.31 20.97
N ASP A 79 4.81 -15.26 21.67
CA ASP A 79 5.88 -16.10 21.14
C ASP A 79 5.59 -17.57 21.48
N PHE A 80 5.44 -18.41 20.45
CA PHE A 80 5.21 -19.85 20.60
C PHE A 80 6.53 -20.67 20.53
N GLY A 81 7.69 -20.02 20.64
CA GLY A 81 9.01 -20.65 20.53
C GLY A 81 9.60 -20.62 19.11
N TRP A 82 8.94 -19.96 18.16
CA TRP A 82 9.41 -19.75 16.78
C TRP A 82 9.76 -18.27 16.49
N GLY A 83 9.76 -17.44 17.53
CA GLY A 83 9.94 -16.00 17.42
C GLY A 83 8.61 -15.25 17.34
N LYS A 84 8.66 -13.97 17.72
CA LYS A 84 7.50 -13.08 17.72
C LYS A 84 7.07 -12.73 16.30
N PRO A 85 5.75 -12.58 16.04
CA PRO A 85 5.26 -12.11 14.74
C PRO A 85 5.90 -10.77 14.37
N THR A 86 6.55 -10.68 13.21
CA THR A 86 7.11 -9.41 12.72
C THR A 86 6.03 -8.50 12.16
N TRP A 87 4.95 -9.08 11.62
CA TRP A 87 3.79 -8.35 11.10
C TRP A 87 2.52 -9.20 11.16
N VAL A 88 1.37 -8.55 11.33
CA VAL A 88 0.03 -9.15 11.27
C VAL A 88 -0.81 -8.24 10.36
N THR A 89 -1.77 -8.79 9.62
CA THR A 89 -2.73 -7.99 8.85
C THR A 89 -4.13 -8.60 8.99
N THR A 90 -5.16 -7.75 9.12
CA THR A 90 -6.56 -8.19 9.07
C THR A 90 -7.07 -8.14 7.65
N CYS A 91 -7.92 -9.11 7.31
CA CYS A 91 -8.70 -9.25 6.07
C CYS A 91 -7.94 -9.81 4.85
N GLY A 92 -7.90 -11.14 4.72
CA GLY A 92 -7.93 -11.78 3.40
C GLY A 92 -9.32 -11.57 2.79
N SER A 93 -9.58 -10.40 2.21
CA SER A 93 -10.85 -10.15 1.52
C SER A 93 -10.86 -10.83 0.15
N SER A 94 -11.92 -11.55 -0.20
CA SER A 94 -12.14 -12.10 -1.55
C SER A 94 -12.42 -11.05 -2.63
N LEU A 95 -12.28 -9.75 -2.32
CA LEU A 95 -12.50 -8.64 -3.25
C LEU A 95 -11.40 -8.60 -4.33
N ARG A 96 -11.82 -8.64 -5.60
CA ARG A 96 -10.94 -8.37 -6.75
C ARG A 96 -10.52 -6.91 -6.75
N ASN A 97 -9.29 -6.63 -7.21
CA ASN A 97 -8.78 -5.27 -7.43
C ASN A 97 -8.81 -4.41 -6.15
N LEU A 98 -8.40 -5.01 -5.03
CA LEU A 98 -8.31 -4.31 -3.76
C LEU A 98 -6.94 -3.63 -3.62
N ILE A 99 -6.96 -2.35 -3.23
CA ILE A 99 -5.79 -1.63 -2.75
C ILE A 99 -5.99 -1.40 -1.24
N PHE A 100 -5.14 -2.02 -0.44
CA PHE A 100 -5.09 -1.84 1.00
C PHE A 100 -3.83 -1.06 1.38
N MET A 101 -3.97 0.09 2.03
CA MET A 101 -2.84 0.93 2.41
C MET A 101 -2.65 1.00 3.92
N MET A 102 -1.41 0.78 4.36
CA MET A 102 -0.95 0.95 5.73
C MET A 102 0.18 1.96 5.79
N TYR A 103 0.32 2.64 6.92
CA TYR A 103 1.53 3.39 7.23
C TYR A 103 2.55 2.44 7.87
N THR A 104 3.84 2.64 7.61
CA THR A 104 4.89 1.90 8.32
C THR A 104 4.92 2.26 9.81
N ARG A 105 5.64 1.45 10.61
CA ARG A 105 5.74 1.58 12.09
C ARG A 105 6.08 3.00 12.57
N ASP A 106 6.83 3.74 11.75
CA ASP A 106 7.29 5.10 12.03
C ASP A 106 6.41 6.18 11.37
N GLY A 107 5.45 5.77 10.54
CA GLY A 107 4.46 6.64 9.91
C GLY A 107 4.97 7.41 8.70
N PHE A 108 6.25 7.30 8.35
CA PHE A 108 6.89 8.07 7.28
C PHE A 108 6.72 7.47 5.89
N GLU A 109 6.45 6.17 5.80
CA GLU A 109 6.29 5.46 4.52
C GLU A 109 4.87 4.91 4.39
N ILE A 110 4.51 4.51 3.17
CA ILE A 110 3.22 3.88 2.89
C ILE A 110 3.49 2.50 2.30
N GLU A 111 2.93 1.47 2.94
CA GLU A 111 2.82 0.14 2.37
C GLU A 111 1.47 0.02 1.67
N ALA A 112 1.49 -0.34 0.40
CA ALA A 112 0.30 -0.67 -0.37
C ALA A 112 0.29 -2.16 -0.72
N TYR A 113 -0.75 -2.86 -0.28
CA TYR A 113 -1.04 -4.23 -0.64
C TYR A 113 -2.07 -4.21 -1.76
N VAL A 114 -1.68 -4.76 -2.90
CA VAL A 114 -2.52 -4.77 -4.11
C VAL A 114 -2.90 -6.21 -4.42
N ASN A 115 -4.19 -6.44 -4.66
CA ASN A 115 -4.72 -7.74 -5.06
C ASN A 115 -5.25 -7.69 -6.49
N MET A 116 -4.70 -8.51 -7.38
CA MET A 116 -5.09 -8.58 -8.79
C MET A 116 -5.12 -10.03 -9.30
N GLU A 117 -5.63 -10.23 -10.52
CA GLU A 117 -5.40 -11.49 -11.23
C GLU A 117 -3.91 -11.68 -11.51
N GLU A 118 -3.46 -12.93 -11.62
CA GLU A 118 -2.05 -13.26 -11.82
C GLU A 118 -1.47 -12.65 -13.11
N SER A 119 -2.25 -12.73 -14.20
CA SER A 119 -1.91 -12.17 -15.51
C SER A 119 -1.71 -10.65 -15.45
N ASP A 120 -2.60 -9.93 -14.77
CA ASP A 120 -2.51 -8.48 -14.57
C ASP A 120 -1.38 -8.10 -13.62
N MET A 121 -1.23 -8.86 -12.52
CA MET A 121 -0.18 -8.61 -11.53
C MET A 121 1.22 -8.76 -12.13
N ALA A 122 1.44 -9.74 -13.01
CA ALA A 122 2.72 -9.93 -13.68
C ALA A 122 3.14 -8.71 -14.51
N ARG A 123 2.18 -7.99 -15.10
CA ARG A 123 2.43 -6.73 -15.81
C ARG A 123 2.60 -5.56 -14.84
N PHE A 124 1.75 -5.50 -13.83
CA PHE A 124 1.74 -4.43 -12.85
C PHE A 124 3.00 -4.38 -12.00
N GLU A 125 3.53 -5.53 -11.57
CA GLU A 125 4.74 -5.59 -10.76
C GLU A 125 6.01 -5.22 -11.53
N ASN A 126 5.97 -5.27 -12.86
CA ASN A 126 7.07 -4.88 -13.77
C ASN A 126 6.85 -3.48 -14.38
N ASP A 127 5.85 -2.72 -13.92
CA ASP A 127 5.56 -1.39 -14.44
C ASP A 127 6.64 -0.38 -14.03
N ALA A 128 7.46 0.06 -14.99
CA ALA A 128 8.60 0.94 -14.73
C ALA A 128 8.21 2.31 -14.14
N GLU A 129 7.02 2.82 -14.46
CA GLU A 129 6.55 4.11 -13.93
C GLU A 129 6.05 3.98 -12.49
N LEU A 130 5.53 2.81 -12.10
CA LEU A 130 5.24 2.46 -10.71
C LEU A 130 6.53 2.28 -9.92
N LEU A 131 7.46 1.46 -10.43
CA LEU A 131 8.71 1.10 -9.75
C LEU A 131 9.66 2.29 -9.57
N LYS A 132 9.47 3.38 -10.32
CA LYS A 132 10.16 4.66 -10.08
C LYS A 132 9.89 5.24 -8.67
N TYR A 133 8.74 4.94 -8.10
CA TYR A 133 8.29 5.51 -6.82
C TYR A 133 8.04 4.46 -5.72
N ALA A 134 8.04 3.18 -6.08
CA ALA A 134 7.71 2.09 -5.17
C ALA A 134 8.69 0.93 -5.29
N SER A 135 9.03 0.30 -4.17
CA SER A 135 9.79 -0.94 -4.15
C SER A 135 8.87 -2.13 -3.94
N LEU A 136 9.05 -3.18 -4.73
CA LEU A 136 8.31 -4.44 -4.60
C LEU A 136 8.93 -5.28 -3.48
N ASN A 137 8.12 -5.64 -2.48
CA ASN A 137 8.51 -6.53 -1.37
C ASN A 137 9.91 -6.26 -0.79
N PRO A 138 10.28 -5.03 -0.41
CA PRO A 138 11.58 -4.80 0.20
C PRO A 138 11.67 -5.61 1.51
N SER A 139 12.73 -6.39 1.65
CA SER A 139 12.99 -7.09 2.91
C SER A 139 13.09 -6.04 4.01
N THR A 140 12.41 -6.26 5.14
CA THR A 140 12.61 -5.43 6.33
C THR A 140 14.04 -5.64 6.79
N VAL A 141 14.98 -4.82 6.30
CA VAL A 141 16.30 -4.73 6.93
C VAL A 141 16.02 -4.22 8.34
N GLY A 142 16.24 -5.08 9.32
CA GLY A 142 16.20 -4.69 10.72
C GLY A 142 17.12 -3.49 10.89
N HIS A 143 16.54 -2.37 11.30
CA HIS A 143 17.34 -1.25 11.77
C HIS A 143 17.81 -1.63 13.19
N ASP A 144 18.70 -2.62 13.26
CA ASP A 144 19.49 -2.91 14.44
C ASP A 144 20.68 -1.97 14.41
N SER A 145 20.57 -0.86 15.15
CA SER A 145 21.68 -0.10 15.72
C SER A 145 21.14 0.73 16.88
#